data_AF-A0A7J8ZB37-F1
#
_entry.id   AF-A0A7J8ZB37-F1
#
_cell.length_a   1.000
_cell.length_b   1.000
_cell.length_c   1.000
_cell.angle_alpha   90.00
_cell.angle_beta   90.00
_cell.angle_gamma   90.00
#
_symmetry.space_group_name_H-M   'P 1'
#
loop_
_entity.id
_entity.type
_entity.pdbx_description
1 polymer ?
#
loop_
_entity_poly.entity_id
_entity_poly.type
_entity_poly.pdbx_seq_one_letter_code
_entity_poly.pdbx_strand_id
1 'polypeptide(L)'
;MRKAGWDLDLVANSIYPDIDYAKKGHTRFAFLSYVCLGMFRGFDSEGFSLIENEALCNGNKGTCSLKQLLEHISSNPMELLSKNQSCEFSRFCEKKYQDLIHPTMESSIFSNLDRNEAVLNSWRSLSVFYESFVCMASSIWTLHKLAFSFEPVVEIYQVERGLDFSMVYMEDVTKRYNFPGKTKVKVGFTVVPGFKIGRTVIQSQVYLGGSKCED
;
A
#
# COMPACT_ATOMS: atom_id res chain seq x y z
N MET A 1 5.97 14.96 -8.13
CA MET A 1 4.68 15.11 -8.84
C MET A 1 4.37 16.56 -9.18
N ARG A 2 3.94 17.46 -8.27
CA ARG A 2 3.69 18.88 -8.66
C ARG A 2 4.88 19.60 -9.30
N LYS A 3 6.08 19.41 -8.75
CA LYS A 3 7.33 19.95 -9.34
C LYS A 3 7.63 19.40 -10.74
N ALA A 4 7.10 18.23 -11.07
CA ALA A 4 7.19 17.62 -12.39
C ALA A 4 6.03 18.03 -13.32
N GLY A 5 5.24 19.05 -12.95
CA GLY A 5 4.15 19.58 -13.76
C GLY A 5 2.85 18.76 -13.70
N TRP A 6 2.74 17.78 -12.80
CA TRP A 6 1.52 16.95 -12.71
C TRP A 6 0.36 17.75 -12.12
N ASP A 7 -0.77 17.70 -12.80
CA ASP A 7 -2.07 18.08 -12.24
C ASP A 7 -2.56 16.95 -11.34
N LEU A 8 -2.57 17.20 -10.03
CA LEU A 8 -2.94 16.19 -9.04
C LEU A 8 -4.42 15.86 -9.07
N ASP A 9 -5.27 16.79 -9.49
CA ASP A 9 -6.72 16.59 -9.53
C ASP A 9 -7.06 15.70 -10.73
N LEU A 10 -6.42 15.92 -11.88
CA LEU A 10 -6.53 15.02 -13.05
C LEU A 10 -6.02 13.62 -12.74
N VAL A 11 -4.87 13.49 -12.07
CA VAL A 11 -4.32 12.18 -11.70
C VAL A 11 -5.23 11.47 -10.69
N ALA A 12 -5.72 12.17 -9.67
CA ALA A 12 -6.66 11.60 -8.72
C ALA A 12 -7.95 11.10 -9.41
N ASN A 13 -8.45 11.85 -10.40
CA ASN A 13 -9.60 11.44 -11.21
C ASN A 13 -9.29 10.23 -12.11
N SER A 14 -8.05 10.06 -12.57
CA SER A 14 -7.64 8.84 -13.30
C SER A 14 -7.56 7.59 -12.40
N ILE A 15 -7.22 7.75 -11.12
CA ILE A 15 -7.20 6.65 -10.15
C ILE A 15 -8.63 6.26 -9.77
N TYR A 16 -9.43 7.26 -9.38
CA TYR A 16 -10.83 7.10 -9.03
C TYR A 16 -11.69 8.14 -9.76
N PRO A 17 -12.33 7.75 -10.88
CA PRO A 17 -13.19 8.66 -11.64
C PRO A 17 -14.40 9.12 -10.84
N ASP A 18 -14.83 10.36 -11.04
CA ASP A 18 -16.11 10.88 -10.53
C ASP A 18 -16.24 10.84 -9.00
N ILE A 19 -15.14 11.11 -8.28
CA ILE A 19 -15.16 11.31 -6.83
C ILE A 19 -15.34 12.79 -6.51
N ASP A 20 -16.43 13.12 -5.82
CA ASP A 20 -16.62 14.44 -5.23
C ASP A 20 -15.81 14.58 -3.94
N TYR A 21 -14.59 15.10 -4.06
CA TYR A 21 -13.71 15.33 -2.92
C TYR A 21 -14.22 16.50 -2.07
N ALA A 22 -14.65 16.22 -0.83
CA ALA A 22 -15.25 17.23 0.02
C ALA A 22 -14.36 18.41 0.41
N LYS A 23 -13.03 18.28 0.35
CA LYS A 23 -12.11 19.40 0.61
C LYS A 23 -10.96 19.41 -0.38
N LYS A 24 -10.48 20.61 -0.69
CA LYS A 24 -9.26 20.81 -1.47
C LYS A 24 -8.10 20.07 -0.79
N GLY A 25 -7.37 19.27 -1.57
CA GLY A 25 -6.26 18.46 -1.09
C GLY A 25 -6.63 17.05 -0.61
N HIS A 26 -7.93 16.69 -0.55
CA HIS A 26 -8.34 15.30 -0.32
C HIS A 26 -7.97 14.36 -1.46
N THR A 27 -7.61 14.88 -2.64
CA THR A 27 -7.02 14.09 -3.73
C THR A 27 -5.81 13.27 -3.28
N ARG A 28 -5.08 13.72 -2.24
CA ARG A 28 -4.01 12.93 -1.58
C ARG A 28 -4.43 11.53 -1.15
N PHE A 29 -5.69 11.33 -0.77
CA PHE A 29 -6.19 10.02 -0.35
C PHE A 29 -6.28 9.04 -1.52
N ALA A 30 -6.51 9.50 -2.75
CA ALA A 30 -6.45 8.65 -3.92
C ALA A 30 -5.01 8.17 -4.20
N PHE A 31 -4.02 9.06 -4.04
CA PHE A 31 -2.60 8.67 -4.14
C PHE A 31 -2.20 7.70 -3.04
N LEU A 32 -2.61 7.97 -1.79
CA LEU A 32 -2.34 7.09 -0.66
C LEU A 32 -2.97 5.71 -0.90
N SER A 33 -4.23 5.68 -1.34
CA SER A 33 -4.90 4.44 -1.74
C SER A 33 -4.12 3.68 -2.81
N TYR A 34 -3.78 4.36 -3.92
CA TYR A 34 -3.04 3.75 -5.02
C TYR A 34 -1.75 3.06 -4.53
N VAL A 35 -0.98 3.75 -3.69
CA VAL A 35 0.25 3.18 -3.10
C VAL A 35 -0.07 2.03 -2.15
N CYS A 36 -1.01 2.21 -1.21
CA CYS A 36 -1.37 1.17 -0.24
C CYS A 36 -1.88 -0.09 -0.95
N LEU A 37 -2.87 0.02 -1.83
CA LEU A 37 -3.44 -1.13 -2.54
C LEU A 37 -2.40 -1.83 -3.44
N GLY A 38 -1.50 -1.08 -4.09
CA GLY A 38 -0.39 -1.67 -4.85
C GLY A 38 0.60 -2.42 -3.95
N MET A 39 0.98 -1.85 -2.81
CA MET A 39 1.83 -2.52 -1.83
C MET A 39 1.19 -3.79 -1.26
N PHE A 40 -0.11 -3.76 -0.97
CA PHE A 40 -0.87 -4.89 -0.43
C PHE A 40 -1.35 -5.91 -1.49
N ARG A 41 -1.11 -5.68 -2.79
CA ARG A 41 -1.52 -6.63 -3.84
C ARG A 41 -0.90 -8.02 -3.60
N GLY A 42 -1.71 -9.07 -3.61
CA GLY A 42 -1.28 -10.45 -3.37
C GLY A 42 -0.99 -10.80 -1.90
N PHE A 43 -1.35 -9.93 -0.95
CA PHE A 43 -1.10 -10.16 0.48
C PHE A 43 -1.75 -11.44 1.02
N ASP A 44 -2.84 -11.89 0.41
CA ASP A 44 -3.57 -13.14 0.70
C ASP A 44 -2.81 -14.41 0.26
N SER A 45 -1.73 -14.27 -0.51
CA SER A 45 -0.89 -15.38 -0.98
C SER A 45 0.43 -15.47 -0.20
N GLU A 46 0.91 -16.69 0.04
CA GLU A 46 2.07 -17.02 0.92
C GLU A 46 3.39 -16.36 0.51
N GLY A 47 3.51 -15.91 -0.74
CA GLY A 47 4.70 -15.22 -1.26
C GLY A 47 4.38 -13.96 -2.03
N PHE A 48 3.26 -13.28 -1.78
CA PHE A 48 2.81 -12.15 -2.62
C PHE A 48 2.70 -12.49 -4.13
N SER A 49 2.40 -13.75 -4.44
CA SER A 49 2.38 -14.30 -5.81
C SER A 49 3.74 -14.21 -6.55
N LEU A 50 4.84 -14.13 -5.81
CA LEU A 50 6.22 -14.12 -6.36
C LEU A 50 6.77 -15.52 -6.63
N ILE A 51 6.13 -16.56 -6.09
CA ILE A 51 6.63 -17.93 -6.09
C ILE A 51 5.77 -18.74 -7.06
N GLU A 52 6.23 -18.87 -8.31
CA GLU A 52 5.62 -19.83 -9.25
C GLU A 52 6.14 -21.26 -9.03
N ASN A 53 7.34 -21.48 -8.47
CA ASN A 53 7.97 -22.82 -8.47
C ASN A 53 9.07 -23.09 -7.40
N GLU A 54 9.01 -22.53 -6.18
CA GLU A 54 9.93 -22.95 -5.10
C GLU A 54 9.20 -23.75 -4.02
N ALA A 55 9.72 -24.95 -3.75
CA ALA A 55 9.23 -25.87 -2.75
C ALA A 55 9.20 -25.18 -1.38
N LEU A 56 7.99 -24.91 -0.92
CA LEU A 56 7.72 -24.40 0.41
C LEU A 56 8.30 -25.33 1.47
N CYS A 57 8.70 -24.74 2.60
CA CYS A 57 9.30 -25.46 3.71
C CYS A 57 8.49 -26.71 4.07
N ASN A 58 9.15 -27.88 4.14
CA ASN A 58 8.55 -29.18 4.53
C ASN A 58 8.00 -29.23 5.99
N GLY A 59 7.85 -28.09 6.67
CA GLY A 59 7.44 -27.96 8.07
C GLY A 59 6.07 -27.29 8.24
N ASN A 60 5.69 -27.01 9.50
CA ASN A 60 4.47 -26.26 9.79
C ASN A 60 4.60 -24.82 9.24
N LYS A 61 3.74 -24.44 8.28
CA LYS A 61 3.78 -23.15 7.59
C LYS A 61 3.87 -21.94 8.53
N GLY A 62 3.08 -21.92 9.60
CA GLY A 62 3.10 -20.83 10.58
C GLY A 62 4.46 -20.67 11.27
N THR A 63 5.17 -21.78 11.53
CA THR A 63 6.52 -21.74 12.13
C THR A 63 7.56 -21.19 11.16
N CYS A 64 7.41 -21.45 9.87
CA CYS A 64 8.29 -20.93 8.83
C CYS A 64 8.09 -19.42 8.65
N SER A 65 6.85 -18.94 8.60
CA SER A 65 6.55 -17.50 8.52
C SER A 65 7.02 -16.74 9.77
N LEU A 66 6.85 -17.33 10.97
CA LEU A 66 7.39 -16.76 12.20
C LEU A 66 8.92 -16.64 12.15
N LYS A 67 9.61 -17.68 11.69
CA LYS A 67 11.07 -17.63 11.54
C LYS A 67 11.50 -16.51 10.57
N GLN A 68 10.86 -16.43 9.41
CA GLN A 68 11.13 -15.37 8.42
C GLN A 68 10.85 -13.97 8.99
N LEU A 69 9.78 -13.82 9.79
CA LEU A 69 9.49 -12.58 10.52
C LEU A 69 10.64 -12.19 11.45
N LEU A 70 11.07 -13.11 12.32
CA LEU A 70 12.13 -12.87 13.30
C LEU A 70 13.47 -12.52 12.63
N GLU A 71 13.82 -13.21 11.53
CA GLU A 71 15.00 -12.91 10.74
C GLU A 71 14.96 -11.50 10.13
N HIS A 72 13.80 -11.10 9.60
CA HIS A 72 13.62 -9.80 8.98
C HIS A 72 13.67 -8.65 9.99
N ILE A 73 12.97 -8.76 11.12
CA ILE A 73 12.97 -7.70 12.16
C ILE A 73 14.32 -7.55 12.86
N SER A 74 15.15 -8.60 12.87
CA SER A 74 16.50 -8.55 13.46
C SER A 74 17.54 -7.91 12.53
N SER A 75 17.14 -7.55 11.31
CA SER A 75 18.03 -7.08 10.25
C SER A 75 17.66 -5.67 9.81
N ASN A 76 18.65 -4.89 9.37
CA ASN A 76 18.37 -3.62 8.71
C ASN A 76 17.95 -3.88 7.25
N PRO A 77 16.78 -3.39 6.79
CA PRO A 77 16.27 -3.71 5.45
C PRO A 77 17.15 -3.13 4.33
N MET A 78 17.84 -2.01 4.56
CA MET A 78 18.79 -1.44 3.60
C MET A 78 20.02 -2.33 3.46
N GLU A 79 20.51 -2.88 4.57
CA GLU A 79 21.64 -3.83 4.55
C GLU A 79 21.27 -5.17 3.90
N LEU A 80 20.04 -5.64 4.08
CA LEU A 80 19.57 -6.86 3.42
C LEU A 80 19.65 -6.72 1.90
N LEU A 81 19.22 -5.57 1.38
CA LEU A 81 19.25 -5.28 -0.06
C LEU A 81 20.66 -5.06 -0.60
N SER A 82 21.60 -4.56 0.21
CA SER A 82 23.00 -4.40 -0.20
C SER A 82 23.78 -5.71 -0.16
N LYS A 83 23.51 -6.58 0.83
CA LYS A 83 24.19 -7.87 1.02
C LYS A 83 23.71 -8.94 0.06
N ASN A 84 22.41 -9.00 -0.24
CA ASN A 84 21.83 -10.03 -1.10
C ASN A 84 20.71 -9.47 -1.99
N GLN A 85 21.08 -9.14 -3.23
CA GLN A 85 20.15 -8.58 -4.22
C GLN A 85 19.12 -9.59 -4.74
N SER A 86 19.27 -10.89 -4.48
CA SER A 86 18.37 -11.94 -4.98
C SER A 86 17.51 -12.60 -3.89
N CYS A 87 17.56 -12.12 -2.64
CA CYS A 87 16.71 -12.61 -1.56
C CYS A 87 15.22 -12.32 -1.82
N GLU A 88 14.32 -13.04 -1.13
CA GLU A 88 12.88 -12.88 -1.33
C GLU A 88 12.40 -11.44 -1.09
N PHE A 89 12.95 -10.77 -0.07
CA PHE A 89 12.61 -9.38 0.22
C PHE A 89 13.06 -8.42 -0.89
N SER A 90 14.21 -8.69 -1.55
CA SER A 90 14.66 -7.89 -2.69
C SER A 90 13.73 -8.07 -3.89
N ARG A 91 13.36 -9.31 -4.22
CA ARG A 91 12.38 -9.60 -5.30
C ARG A 91 11.03 -8.95 -5.01
N PHE A 92 10.59 -8.99 -3.75
CA PHE A 92 9.40 -8.29 -3.30
C PHE A 92 9.50 -6.79 -3.54
N CYS A 93 10.59 -6.14 -3.09
CA CYS A 93 10.80 -4.71 -3.32
C CYS A 93 10.76 -4.35 -4.81
N GLU A 94 11.42 -5.14 -5.67
CA GLU A 94 11.45 -4.92 -7.11
C GLU A 94 10.07 -5.06 -7.75
N LYS A 95 9.35 -6.14 -7.43
CA LYS A 95 8.00 -6.34 -7.95
C LYS A 95 7.06 -5.22 -7.51
N LYS A 96 7.12 -4.80 -6.24
CA LYS A 96 6.29 -3.70 -5.72
C LYS A 96 6.64 -2.36 -6.35
N TYR A 97 7.91 -2.12 -6.62
CA TYR A 97 8.32 -0.91 -7.31
C TYR A 97 7.75 -0.87 -8.73
N GLN A 98 7.90 -1.96 -9.49
CA GLN A 98 7.37 -2.10 -10.85
C GLN A 98 5.84 -2.00 -10.91
N ASP A 99 5.14 -2.55 -9.92
CA ASP A 99 3.67 -2.47 -9.83
C ASP A 99 3.17 -1.06 -9.54
N LEU A 100 3.95 -0.24 -8.84
CA LEU A 100 3.56 1.10 -8.40
C LEU A 100 4.02 2.20 -9.33
N ILE A 101 5.23 2.09 -9.88
CA ILE A 101 5.89 3.15 -10.62
C ILE A 101 6.14 2.68 -12.04
N HIS A 102 5.28 3.11 -12.96
CA HIS A 102 5.49 2.89 -14.39
C HIS A 102 6.73 3.68 -14.87
N PRO A 103 7.53 3.19 -15.83
CA PRO A 103 8.71 3.90 -16.33
C PRO A 103 8.44 5.34 -16.79
N THR A 104 7.25 5.62 -17.34
CA THR A 104 6.81 6.98 -17.69
C THR A 104 6.58 7.87 -16.47
N MET A 105 6.09 7.31 -15.37
CA MET A 105 5.94 8.03 -14.11
C MET A 105 7.31 8.31 -13.51
N GLU A 106 8.19 7.31 -13.53
CA GLU A 106 9.57 7.41 -13.06
C GLU A 106 10.31 8.54 -13.78
N SER A 107 10.34 8.50 -15.12
CA SER A 107 11.02 9.51 -15.92
C SER A 107 10.44 10.90 -15.68
N SER A 108 9.12 11.04 -15.57
CA SER A 108 8.50 12.35 -15.32
C SER A 108 8.78 12.89 -13.91
N ILE A 109 8.66 12.05 -12.87
CA ILE A 109 8.83 12.48 -11.48
C ILE A 109 10.30 12.79 -11.17
N PHE A 110 11.22 11.98 -11.70
CA PHE A 110 12.63 12.01 -11.31
C PHE A 110 13.54 12.77 -12.29
N SER A 111 13.13 13.02 -13.54
CA SER A 111 13.92 13.85 -14.49
C SER A 111 14.20 15.27 -13.99
N ASN A 112 13.27 15.85 -13.22
CA ASN A 112 13.41 17.21 -12.69
C ASN A 112 14.03 17.28 -11.28
N LEU A 113 14.41 16.13 -10.71
CA LEU A 113 14.95 16.06 -9.35
C LEU A 113 16.47 16.17 -9.29
N ASP A 114 17.19 16.13 -10.43
CA ASP A 114 18.63 16.30 -10.42
C ASP A 114 19.20 16.97 -11.68
N ARG A 115 20.07 17.97 -11.46
CA ARG A 115 20.87 18.66 -12.50
C ARG A 115 22.18 17.91 -12.81
N ASN A 116 22.47 16.81 -12.10
CA ASN A 116 23.66 15.99 -12.31
C ASN A 116 23.35 14.78 -13.20
N GLU A 117 23.41 15.04 -14.49
CA GLU A 117 22.93 14.26 -15.64
C GLU A 117 23.67 12.93 -15.94
N ALA A 118 24.31 12.25 -14.97
CA ALA A 118 25.26 11.18 -15.33
C ALA A 118 25.21 9.83 -14.59
N VAL A 119 24.40 9.61 -13.54
CA VAL A 119 24.57 8.36 -12.73
C VAL A 119 23.30 7.53 -12.46
N LEU A 120 22.09 7.99 -12.82
CA LEU A 120 20.87 7.36 -12.34
C LEU A 120 20.25 6.37 -13.36
N ASN A 121 20.77 5.15 -13.42
CA ASN A 121 20.07 4.04 -14.11
C ASN A 121 19.14 3.24 -13.16
N SER A 122 18.86 3.72 -11.93
CA SER A 122 17.92 3.03 -11.04
C SER A 122 17.26 3.97 -10.01
N TRP A 123 16.01 3.68 -9.65
CA TRP A 123 15.34 4.31 -8.50
C TRP A 123 16.10 4.16 -7.17
N ARG A 124 17.01 3.18 -7.10
CA ARG A 124 17.86 2.90 -5.92
C ARG A 124 18.93 3.97 -5.69
N SER A 125 19.23 4.79 -6.69
CA SER A 125 20.22 5.86 -6.55
C SER A 125 19.63 7.22 -6.09
N LEU A 126 18.31 7.30 -5.91
CA LEU A 126 17.63 8.45 -5.31
C LEU A 126 17.48 8.23 -3.80
N SER A 127 18.51 8.58 -3.03
CA SER A 127 18.69 8.13 -1.63
C SER A 127 17.45 8.26 -0.74
N VAL A 128 16.81 9.44 -0.72
CA VAL A 128 15.64 9.71 0.14
C VAL A 128 14.40 8.92 -0.29
N PHE A 129 14.16 8.81 -1.60
CA PHE A 129 13.03 8.04 -2.12
C PHE A 129 13.24 6.54 -1.90
N TYR A 130 14.44 6.06 -2.20
CA TYR A 130 14.84 4.67 -2.02
C TYR A 130 14.66 4.23 -0.57
N GLU A 131 15.20 4.99 0.39
CA GLU A 131 15.08 4.69 1.82
C GLU A 131 13.61 4.67 2.27
N SER A 132 12.82 5.69 1.89
CA SER A 132 11.40 5.76 2.24
C SER A 132 10.60 4.58 1.69
N PHE A 133 10.88 4.19 0.44
CA PHE A 133 10.24 3.04 -0.19
C PHE A 133 10.64 1.74 0.50
N VAL A 134 11.92 1.53 0.80
CA VAL A 134 12.41 0.31 1.46
C VAL A 134 11.83 0.20 2.87
N CYS A 135 11.70 1.29 3.62
CA CYS A 135 11.03 1.31 4.92
C CYS A 135 9.55 0.90 4.83
N MET A 136 8.82 1.42 3.83
CA MET A 136 7.43 1.03 3.57
C MET A 136 7.34 -0.45 3.18
N ALA A 137 8.16 -0.91 2.23
CA ALA A 137 8.21 -2.29 1.79
C ALA A 137 8.54 -3.24 2.95
N SER A 138 9.51 -2.89 3.78
CA SER A 138 9.88 -3.63 4.99
C SER A 138 8.71 -3.79 5.96
N SER A 139 7.93 -2.72 6.16
CA SER A 139 6.76 -2.74 7.04
C SER A 139 5.68 -3.71 6.53
N ILE A 140 5.41 -3.68 5.21
CA ILE A 140 4.42 -4.56 4.58
C ILE A 140 4.89 -6.02 4.56
N TRP A 141 6.17 -6.25 4.27
CA TRP A 141 6.79 -7.57 4.33
C TRP A 141 6.68 -8.17 5.74
N THR A 142 7.04 -7.39 6.76
CA THR A 142 6.93 -7.79 8.18
C THR A 142 5.49 -8.14 8.53
N LEU A 143 4.53 -7.30 8.16
CA LEU A 143 3.11 -7.53 8.43
C LEU A 143 2.60 -8.82 7.76
N HIS A 144 3.07 -9.13 6.55
CA HIS A 144 2.72 -10.37 5.85
C HIS A 144 3.26 -11.61 6.55
N LYS A 145 4.54 -11.61 6.94
CA LYS A 145 5.14 -12.73 7.68
C LYS A 145 4.48 -12.93 9.04
N LEU A 146 4.09 -11.84 9.69
CA LEU A 146 3.27 -11.89 10.89
C LEU A 146 1.90 -12.50 10.61
N ALA A 147 1.16 -12.02 9.60
CA ALA A 147 -0.17 -12.52 9.23
C ALA A 147 -0.20 -14.04 8.98
N PHE A 148 0.81 -14.57 8.28
CA PHE A 148 0.94 -16.00 7.99
C PHE A 148 1.46 -16.85 9.16
N SER A 149 1.93 -16.22 10.24
CA SER A 149 2.31 -16.94 11.46
C SER A 149 1.12 -17.32 12.34
N PHE A 150 -0.07 -16.76 12.09
CA PHE A 150 -1.31 -17.08 12.82
C PHE A 150 -1.97 -18.35 12.28
N GLU A 151 -2.74 -19.02 13.15
CA GLU A 151 -3.63 -20.13 12.81
C GLU A 151 -5.03 -19.82 13.35
N PRO A 152 -6.04 -19.53 12.51
CA PRO A 152 -5.96 -19.39 11.05
C PRO A 152 -5.20 -18.12 10.62
N VAL A 153 -4.71 -18.11 9.37
CA VAL A 153 -4.00 -16.97 8.76
C VAL A 153 -4.87 -15.71 8.78
N VAL A 154 -4.25 -14.56 9.04
CA VAL A 154 -4.92 -13.26 9.02
C VAL A 154 -5.34 -12.91 7.58
N GLU A 155 -6.61 -12.57 7.39
CA GLU A 155 -7.16 -12.20 6.09
C GLU A 155 -7.09 -10.68 5.89
N ILE A 156 -6.72 -10.22 4.70
CA ILE A 156 -6.82 -8.81 4.33
C ILE A 156 -8.28 -8.44 4.05
N TYR A 157 -8.72 -7.28 4.54
CA TYR A 157 -10.08 -6.78 4.37
C TYR A 157 -10.06 -5.46 3.59
N GLN A 158 -10.69 -5.43 2.43
CA GLN A 158 -10.81 -4.26 1.57
C GLN A 158 -12.27 -4.05 1.19
N VAL A 159 -12.67 -2.79 1.05
CA VAL A 159 -14.05 -2.41 0.77
C VAL A 159 -14.17 -1.87 -0.64
N GLU A 160 -15.12 -2.41 -1.39
CA GLU A 160 -15.44 -1.96 -2.73
C GLU A 160 -16.13 -0.59 -2.74
N ARG A 161 -15.90 0.16 -3.81
CA ARG A 161 -16.57 1.44 -4.07
C ARG A 161 -18.08 1.23 -4.19
N GLY A 162 -18.85 2.15 -3.60
CA GLY A 162 -20.30 2.21 -3.71
C GLY A 162 -21.07 1.43 -2.65
N LEU A 163 -20.37 0.67 -1.81
CA LEU A 163 -20.94 -0.01 -0.65
C LEU A 163 -21.32 0.99 0.46
N ASP A 164 -22.28 0.60 1.29
CA ASP A 164 -22.70 1.38 2.45
C ASP A 164 -21.59 1.42 3.51
N PHE A 165 -21.32 2.62 4.04
CA PHE A 165 -20.37 2.79 5.13
C PHE A 165 -20.87 2.10 6.40
N SER A 166 -19.97 1.35 7.05
CA SER A 166 -20.22 0.73 8.35
C SER A 166 -19.15 1.15 9.35
N MET A 167 -19.54 1.93 10.36
CA MET A 167 -18.65 2.36 11.44
C MET A 167 -18.06 1.22 12.27
N VAL A 168 -18.60 0.00 12.13
CA VAL A 168 -18.09 -1.21 12.81
C VAL A 168 -16.88 -1.78 12.07
N TYR A 169 -16.87 -1.73 10.73
CA TYR A 169 -15.83 -2.34 9.90
C TYR A 169 -14.92 -1.33 9.19
N MET A 170 -15.27 -0.04 9.23
CA MET A 170 -14.64 0.99 8.42
C MET A 170 -14.39 2.26 9.24
N GLU A 171 -13.26 2.91 8.98
CA GLU A 171 -12.90 4.22 9.53
C GLU A 171 -12.91 5.26 8.41
N ASP A 172 -13.62 6.38 8.59
CA ASP A 172 -13.58 7.49 7.64
C ASP A 172 -12.29 8.32 7.83
N VAL A 173 -11.43 8.33 6.82
CA VAL A 173 -10.17 9.12 6.84
C VAL A 173 -10.39 10.62 6.92
N THR A 174 -11.59 11.09 6.58
CA THR A 174 -11.96 12.51 6.70
C THR A 174 -12.44 12.89 8.10
N LYS A 175 -12.60 11.89 8.99
CA LYS A 175 -13.04 12.05 10.39
C LYS A 175 -14.34 12.84 10.49
N ARG A 176 -15.27 12.65 9.56
CA ARG A 176 -16.60 13.25 9.65
C ARG A 176 -17.43 12.40 10.59
N TYR A 177 -17.66 12.93 11.78
CA TYR A 177 -18.47 12.24 12.80
C TYR A 177 -19.97 12.54 12.68
N ASN A 178 -20.37 13.48 11.81
CA ASN A 178 -21.75 13.93 11.66
C ASN A 178 -22.34 13.43 10.33
N PHE A 179 -22.98 12.26 10.39
CA PHE A 179 -23.82 11.78 9.29
C PHE A 179 -25.27 12.21 9.57
N PRO A 180 -25.87 13.13 8.79
CA PRO A 180 -27.29 13.44 8.94
C PRO A 180 -28.08 12.14 8.70
N GLY A 181 -28.86 11.73 9.70
CA GLY A 181 -29.38 10.37 9.89
C GLY A 181 -30.38 9.83 8.86
N LYS A 182 -30.35 10.30 7.60
CA LYS A 182 -31.28 9.89 6.53
C LYS A 182 -30.60 9.43 5.25
N THR A 183 -29.31 9.68 5.03
CA THR A 183 -28.61 9.26 3.80
C THR A 183 -27.53 8.25 4.13
N LYS A 184 -27.66 7.03 3.60
CA LYS A 184 -26.59 6.03 3.64
C LYS A 184 -25.38 6.59 2.89
N VAL A 185 -24.32 6.89 3.63
CA VAL A 185 -23.07 7.37 3.03
C VAL A 185 -22.37 6.19 2.38
N LYS A 186 -21.91 6.40 1.14
CA LYS A 186 -21.26 5.37 0.35
C LYS A 186 -19.75 5.50 0.39
N VAL A 187 -19.07 4.38 0.39
CA VAL A 187 -17.62 4.31 0.23
C VAL A 187 -17.25 4.78 -1.17
N GLY A 188 -16.37 5.78 -1.25
CA GLY A 188 -15.74 6.20 -2.50
C GLY A 188 -14.64 5.22 -2.88
N PHE A 189 -13.73 4.93 -1.96
CA PHE A 189 -12.68 3.93 -2.13
C PHE A 189 -12.03 3.56 -0.79
N THR A 190 -11.42 2.37 -0.72
CA THR A 190 -10.51 2.00 0.36
C THR A 190 -9.22 2.81 0.25
N VAL A 191 -8.76 3.41 1.35
CA VAL A 191 -7.48 4.12 1.45
C VAL A 191 -6.40 3.20 2.00
N VAL A 192 -6.69 2.53 3.12
CA VAL A 192 -5.81 1.53 3.73
C VAL A 192 -6.63 0.27 4.01
N PRO A 193 -6.17 -0.91 3.58
CA PRO A 193 -6.81 -2.17 3.91
C PRO A 193 -6.92 -2.37 5.43
N GLY A 194 -8.01 -2.99 5.86
CA GLY A 194 -8.16 -3.56 7.19
C GLY A 194 -7.72 -5.03 7.21
N PHE A 195 -7.98 -5.70 8.32
CA PHE A 195 -7.63 -7.12 8.51
C PHE A 195 -8.69 -7.85 9.32
N LYS A 196 -8.84 -9.15 9.08
CA LYS A 196 -9.69 -10.03 9.87
C LYS A 196 -8.84 -11.12 10.52
N ILE A 197 -8.93 -11.17 11.84
CA ILE A 197 -8.21 -12.11 12.72
C ILE A 197 -9.26 -12.96 13.42
N GLY A 198 -9.56 -14.13 12.86
CA GLY A 198 -10.68 -14.95 13.32
C GLY A 198 -12.01 -14.20 13.23
N ARG A 199 -12.55 -13.79 14.38
CA ARG A 199 -13.82 -13.02 14.50
C ARG A 199 -13.61 -11.52 14.68
N THR A 200 -12.37 -11.08 14.91
CA THR A 200 -12.03 -9.69 15.13
C THR A 200 -11.72 -9.01 13.80
N VAL A 201 -12.26 -7.82 13.58
CA VAL A 201 -11.94 -6.99 12.40
C VAL A 201 -11.18 -5.75 12.84
N ILE A 202 -10.00 -5.57 12.26
CA ILE A 202 -9.28 -4.31 12.22
C ILE A 202 -9.85 -3.53 11.04
N GLN A 203 -10.38 -2.35 11.32
CA GLN A 203 -11.16 -1.57 10.35
C GLN A 203 -10.32 -1.17 9.14
N SER A 204 -10.95 -1.18 7.96
CA SER A 204 -10.36 -0.58 6.77
C SER A 204 -10.59 0.93 6.79
N GLN A 205 -9.55 1.70 6.47
CA GLN A 205 -9.69 3.14 6.30
C GLN A 205 -10.25 3.43 4.92
N VAL A 206 -11.36 4.16 4.86
CA VAL A 206 -12.08 4.45 3.62
C VAL A 206 -12.27 5.95 3.44
N TYR A 207 -12.32 6.38 2.18
CA TYR A 207 -12.76 7.71 1.81
C TYR A 207 -14.24 7.64 1.43
N LEU A 208 -15.06 8.53 1.99
CA LEU A 208 -16.50 8.55 1.74
C LEU A 208 -16.85 9.49 0.59
N GLY A 209 -17.68 8.99 -0.34
CA GLY A 209 -18.18 9.75 -1.48
C GLY A 209 -19.52 10.43 -1.18
N GLY A 210 -19.81 11.52 -1.91
CA GLY A 210 -21.19 12.04 -2.02
C GLY A 210 -21.70 12.89 -0.86
N SER A 211 -20.83 13.51 -0.06
CA SER A 211 -21.24 14.62 0.81
C SER A 211 -20.23 15.75 0.69
N LYS A 212 -20.64 16.90 0.15
CA LYS A 212 -19.88 18.15 0.35
C LYS A 212 -19.97 18.50 1.83
N CYS A 213 -18.83 18.84 2.44
CA CYS A 213 -18.91 19.57 3.71
C CYS A 213 -19.42 20.97 3.35
N GLU A 214 -20.55 21.38 3.92
CA GLU A 214 -20.76 22.81 4.13
C GLU A 214 -19.77 23.22 5.23
N ASP A 215 -18.88 24.16 4.89
CA ASP A 215 -17.84 24.69 5.77
C ASP A 215 -18.43 25.47 6.95
#